data_AF-A0A517SY44-F1
#
_entry.id   AF-A0A517SY44-F1
#
_cell.length_a   1.000
_cell.length_b   1.000
_cell.length_c   1.000
_cell.angle_alpha   90.00
_cell.angle_beta   90.00
_cell.angle_gamma   90.00
#
_symmetry.space_group_name_H-M   'P 1'
#
loop_
_entity.id
_entity.type
_entity.pdbx_description
1 polymer ?
#
loop_
_entity_poly.entity_id
_entity_poly.type
_entity_poly.pdbx_seq_one_letter_code
_entity_poly.pdbx_strand_id
1 'polypeptide(L)'
;MIRRETIASRMARTLSAIKAELHRRRHQSVGQQGRWLGSVVRGWLAYYAVPGNVSRLRRFRDEVSRLWLRTLRRRSQRHRWPWPRMKRLLLTYLPHAKVRHPYPDQRFRARIKAGAV
;
A
#
# COMPACT_ATOMS: atom_id res chain seq x y z
N MET A 1 -10.80 -17.49 13.72
CA MET A 1 -11.31 -16.10 13.65
C MET A 1 -10.13 -15.14 13.74
N ILE A 2 -9.68 -14.53 12.63
CA ILE A 2 -8.53 -13.61 12.64
C ILE A 2 -8.99 -12.28 13.28
N ARG A 3 -8.50 -11.99 14.50
CA ARG A 3 -8.90 -10.82 15.28
C ARG A 3 -8.57 -9.52 14.52
N ARG A 4 -9.55 -8.62 14.42
CA ARG A 4 -9.48 -7.34 13.68
C ARG A 4 -8.37 -6.41 14.20
N GLU A 5 -8.02 -6.50 15.48
CA GLU A 5 -6.95 -5.73 16.12
C GLU A 5 -5.59 -5.98 15.48
N THR A 6 -5.24 -7.23 15.17
CA THR A 6 -3.92 -7.57 14.61
C THR A 6 -3.70 -6.90 13.25
N ILE A 7 -4.75 -6.76 12.43
CA ILE A 7 -4.65 -6.14 11.10
C ILE A 7 -4.49 -4.62 11.22
N ALA A 8 -5.20 -3.97 12.15
CA ALA A 8 -5.10 -2.53 12.37
C ALA A 8 -3.68 -2.14 12.85
N SER A 9 -3.14 -2.85 13.83
CA SER A 9 -1.77 -2.63 14.33
C SER A 9 -0.72 -2.90 13.26
N ARG A 10 -0.90 -3.95 12.44
CA ARG A 10 -0.01 -4.21 11.29
C ARG A 10 -0.07 -3.09 10.26
N MET A 11 -1.26 -2.58 9.94
CA MET A 11 -1.43 -1.45 9.01
C MET A 11 -0.72 -0.20 9.53
N ALA A 12 -0.91 0.14 10.81
CA ALA A 12 -0.24 1.28 11.44
C ALA A 12 1.29 1.16 11.38
N ARG A 13 1.83 -0.03 11.70
CA ARG A 13 3.28 -0.32 11.60
C ARG A 13 3.80 -0.14 10.17
N THR A 14 3.07 -0.68 9.18
CA THR A 14 3.44 -0.51 7.77
C THR A 14 3.42 0.96 7.35
N LEU A 15 2.40 1.73 7.73
CA LEU A 15 2.32 3.16 7.42
C LEU A 15 3.44 3.96 8.07
N SER A 16 3.83 3.64 9.31
CA SER A 16 4.96 4.26 9.99
C SER A 16 6.28 3.99 9.26
N ALA A 17 6.52 2.74 8.85
CA ALA A 17 7.68 2.37 8.05
C ALA A 17 7.71 3.10 6.70
N ILE A 18 6.57 3.19 6.00
CA ILE A 18 6.46 3.94 4.75
C ILE A 18 6.79 5.41 4.96
N LYS A 19 6.28 6.03 6.04
CA LYS A 19 6.57 7.42 6.37
C LYS A 19 8.06 7.64 6.59
N ALA A 20 8.71 6.80 7.40
CA ALA A 20 10.14 6.90 7.67
C ALA A 20 10.97 6.75 6.39
N GLU A 21 10.62 5.80 5.53
CA GLU A 21 11.33 5.56 4.29
C GLU A 21 11.08 6.67 3.25
N LEU A 22 9.89 7.26 3.18
CA LEU A 22 9.62 8.46 2.40
C LEU A 22 10.46 9.66 2.86
N HIS A 23 10.70 9.78 4.17
CA HIS A 23 11.59 10.81 4.71
C HIS A 23 13.04 10.60 4.23
N ARG A 24 13.56 9.36 4.28
CA ARG A 24 14.90 9.04 3.76
C ARG A 24 15.00 9.27 2.25
N ARG A 25 13.94 8.92 1.51
CA ARG A 25 13.87 9.04 0.04
C ARG A 25 13.46 10.43 -0.45
N ARG A 26 13.39 11.44 0.43
CA ARG A 26 12.91 12.79 0.07
C ARG A 26 13.65 13.41 -1.12
N HIS A 27 14.95 13.14 -1.25
CA HIS A 27 15.82 13.66 -2.30
C HIS A 27 15.67 12.91 -3.64
N GLN A 28 15.13 11.69 -3.64
CA GLN A 28 14.93 10.90 -4.85
C GLN A 28 13.88 11.52 -5.78
N SER A 29 13.96 11.27 -7.07
CA SER A 29 12.94 11.75 -8.02
C SER A 29 11.54 11.23 -7.67
N VAL A 30 10.49 11.96 -8.08
CA VAL A 30 9.09 11.55 -7.85
C VAL A 30 8.82 10.17 -8.45
N GLY A 31 9.41 9.86 -9.61
CA GLY A 31 9.25 8.56 -10.25
C GLY A 31 9.90 7.41 -9.47
N GLN A 32 11.07 7.62 -8.86
CA GLN A 32 11.71 6.62 -8.00
C GLN A 32 10.88 6.34 -6.74
N GLN A 33 10.38 7.40 -6.08
CA GLN A 33 9.48 7.26 -4.94
C GLN A 33 8.19 6.52 -5.33
N GLY A 34 7.61 6.86 -6.48
CA GLY A 34 6.42 6.23 -7.01
C GLY A 34 6.60 4.74 -7.28
N ARG A 35 7.69 4.33 -7.96
CA ARG A 35 7.98 2.91 -8.21
C ARG A 35 8.12 2.11 -6.92
N TRP A 36 8.86 2.64 -5.96
CA TRP A 36 9.03 1.99 -4.66
C TRP A 36 7.70 1.86 -3.92
N LEU A 37 6.91 2.94 -3.83
CA LEU A 37 5.57 2.91 -3.24
C LEU A 37 4.66 1.89 -3.94
N GLY A 38 4.70 1.84 -5.27
CA GLY A 38 3.93 0.89 -6.07
C GLY A 38 4.23 -0.56 -5.69
N SER A 39 5.50 -0.93 -5.51
CA SER A 39 5.91 -2.25 -5.06
C SER A 39 5.44 -2.57 -3.64
N VAL A 40 5.57 -1.63 -2.71
CA VAL A 40 5.12 -1.80 -1.32
C VAL A 40 3.60 -1.98 -1.25
N VAL A 41 2.84 -1.12 -1.93
CA VAL A 41 1.38 -1.20 -1.95
C VAL A 41 0.92 -2.49 -2.64
N ARG A 42 1.57 -2.90 -3.74
CA ARG A 42 1.27 -4.16 -4.41
C ARG A 42 1.47 -5.36 -3.50
N GLY A 43 2.60 -5.43 -2.79
CA GLY A 43 2.90 -6.51 -1.85
C GLY A 43 1.90 -6.56 -0.69
N TRP A 44 1.58 -5.39 -0.11
CA TRP A 44 0.61 -5.31 0.97
C TRP A 44 -0.79 -5.73 0.50
N LEU A 45 -1.25 -5.22 -0.66
CA LEU A 45 -2.53 -5.63 -1.24
C LEU A 45 -2.54 -7.14 -1.53
N ALA A 46 -1.49 -7.71 -2.11
CA ALA A 46 -1.43 -9.15 -2.41
C ALA A 46 -1.55 -10.02 -1.14
N TYR A 47 -1.04 -9.55 -0.01
CA TYR A 47 -1.13 -10.27 1.26
C TYR A 47 -2.53 -10.13 1.91
N TYR A 48 -3.15 -8.95 1.84
CA TYR A 48 -4.41 -8.66 2.53
C TYR A 48 -5.66 -8.68 1.64
N ALA A 49 -5.55 -8.95 0.33
CA ALA A 49 -6.64 -8.97 -0.65
C ALA A 49 -7.55 -10.21 -0.54
N VAL A 50 -8.11 -10.39 0.66
CA VAL A 50 -9.07 -11.43 1.03
C VAL A 50 -10.49 -10.84 1.04
N PRO A 51 -11.53 -11.67 0.88
CA PRO A 51 -12.92 -11.22 0.94
C PRO A 51 -13.23 -10.56 2.29
N GLY A 52 -14.05 -9.50 2.29
CA GLY A 52 -14.42 -8.75 3.50
C GLY A 52 -13.42 -7.69 3.98
N ASN A 53 -12.26 -7.52 3.33
CA ASN A 53 -11.24 -6.53 3.72
C ASN A 53 -11.10 -5.31 2.78
N VAL A 54 -11.95 -5.18 1.76
CA VAL A 54 -11.85 -4.12 0.73
C VAL A 54 -11.78 -2.71 1.33
N SER A 55 -12.60 -2.40 2.34
CA SER A 55 -12.59 -1.10 3.00
C SER A 55 -11.24 -0.79 3.66
N ARG A 56 -10.57 -1.80 4.23
CA ARG A 56 -9.21 -1.66 4.78
C ARG A 56 -8.16 -1.50 3.68
N LEU A 57 -8.31 -2.21 2.57
CA LEU A 57 -7.42 -2.06 1.41
C LEU A 57 -7.49 -0.65 0.81
N ARG A 58 -8.70 -0.11 0.67
CA ARG A 58 -8.93 1.26 0.21
C ARG A 58 -8.33 2.26 1.20
N ARG A 59 -8.64 2.12 2.50
CA ARG A 59 -8.08 2.98 3.55
C ARG A 59 -6.55 2.98 3.54
N PHE A 60 -5.91 1.82 3.42
CA PHE A 60 -4.45 1.74 3.34
C PHE A 60 -3.91 2.52 2.14
N ARG A 61 -4.49 2.33 0.93
CA ARG A 61 -4.09 3.09 -0.26
C ARG A 61 -4.27 4.59 -0.06
N ASP A 62 -5.35 5.02 0.59
CA ASP A 62 -5.64 6.43 0.85
C ASP A 62 -4.62 7.04 1.82
N GLU A 63 -4.28 6.34 2.91
CA GLU A 63 -3.26 6.82 3.86
C GLU A 63 -1.88 6.92 3.21
N VAL A 64 -1.47 5.94 2.40
CA VAL A 64 -0.22 6.01 1.63
C VAL A 64 -0.24 7.21 0.68
N SER A 65 -1.37 7.45 0.01
CA SER A 65 -1.54 8.61 -0.88
C SER A 65 -1.39 9.93 -0.14
N ARG A 66 -1.97 10.06 1.06
CA ARG A 66 -1.84 11.25 1.91
C ARG A 66 -0.41 11.46 2.40
N LEU A 67 0.28 10.39 2.82
CA LEU A 67 1.68 10.44 3.23
C LEU A 67 2.56 10.94 2.08
N TRP A 68 2.39 10.38 0.89
CA TRP A 68 3.18 10.79 -0.27
C TRP A 68 2.91 12.25 -0.67
N LEU A 69 1.64 12.68 -0.69
CA LEU A 69 1.29 14.07 -0.96
C LEU A 69 1.94 15.03 0.04
N ARG A 70 1.91 14.69 1.34
CA ARG A 70 2.52 15.51 2.40
C ARG A 70 4.03 15.60 2.22
N THR A 71 4.70 14.51 1.86
CA THR A 71 6.14 14.50 1.58
C THR A 71 6.50 15.36 0.37
N LEU A 72 5.72 15.26 -0.72
CA LEU A 72 5.95 16.06 -1.94
C LEU A 72 5.74 17.56 -1.69
N ARG A 73 4.68 17.92 -0.95
CA ARG A 73 4.41 19.32 -0.57
C ARG A 73 5.52 19.90 0.29
N ARG A 74 6.06 19.14 1.25
CA ARG A 74 7.18 19.58 2.09
C ARG A 74 8.50 19.73 1.34
N ARG A 75 8.68 19.01 0.23
CA ARG A 75 9.87 19.14 -0.61
C ARG A 75 9.80 20.34 -1.55
N SER A 76 8.62 20.62 -2.07
CA SER A 76 8.43 21.70 -3.04
C SER A 76 8.33 23.05 -2.33
N GLN A 77 9.31 23.92 -2.55
CA GLN A 77 9.22 25.35 -2.23
C GLN A 77 8.02 26.02 -2.93
N ARG A 78 7.61 25.51 -4.09
CA ARG A 78 6.38 25.94 -4.78
C ARG A 78 5.17 25.30 -4.12
N HIS A 79 4.41 26.10 -3.39
CA HIS A 79 3.23 25.74 -2.59
C HIS A 79 2.11 24.98 -3.35
N ARG A 80 2.04 25.08 -4.68
CA ARG A 80 0.96 24.46 -5.47
C ARG A 80 1.33 23.05 -5.94
N TRP A 81 0.95 22.06 -5.14
CA TRP A 81 0.77 20.68 -5.61
C TRP A 81 -0.71 20.42 -5.92
N PRO A 82 -1.18 20.65 -7.17
CA PRO A 82 -2.59 20.54 -7.51
C PRO A 82 -3.03 19.07 -7.47
N TRP A 83 -4.24 18.84 -6.97
CA TRP A 83 -4.80 17.50 -6.85
C TRP A 83 -4.80 16.71 -8.18
N PRO A 84 -5.08 17.30 -9.35
CA PRO A 84 -4.96 16.59 -10.64
C PRO A 84 -3.57 16.01 -10.93
N ARG A 85 -2.50 16.67 -10.51
CA ARG A 85 -1.13 16.16 -10.65
C ARG A 85 -0.89 14.98 -9.71
N MET A 86 -1.38 15.08 -8.47
CA MET A 86 -1.34 13.98 -7.52
C MET A 86 -2.11 12.77 -8.04
N LYS A 87 -3.34 12.98 -8.53
CA LYS A 87 -4.19 11.92 -9.10
C LYS A 87 -3.48 11.16 -10.22
N ARG A 88 -2.80 11.87 -11.13
CA ARG A 88 -1.98 11.23 -12.18
C ARG A 88 -0.91 10.32 -11.59
N LEU A 89 -0.12 10.79 -10.62
CA LEU A 89 0.89 9.96 -9.96
C LEU A 89 0.28 8.73 -9.27
N LEU A 90 -0.85 8.90 -8.58
CA LEU A 90 -1.54 7.80 -7.91
C LEU A 90 -2.04 6.73 -8.90
N LEU A 91 -2.54 7.15 -10.06
CA LEU A 91 -2.96 6.23 -11.13
C LEU A 91 -1.77 5.53 -11.79
N THR A 92 -0.65 6.23 -11.98
CA THR A 92 0.56 5.67 -12.59
C THR A 92 1.25 4.64 -11.69
N TYR A 93 1.37 4.94 -10.38
CA TYR A 93 2.27 4.20 -9.51
C TYR A 93 1.56 3.34 -8.46
N LEU A 94 0.40 3.76 -7.94
CA LEU A 94 -0.27 3.03 -6.86
C LEU A 94 -1.33 2.08 -7.43
N PRO A 95 -1.19 0.76 -7.28
CA PRO A 95 -2.16 -0.19 -7.79
C PRO A 95 -3.52 -0.01 -7.13
N HIS A 96 -4.58 -0.32 -7.87
CA HIS A 96 -5.93 -0.29 -7.34
C HIS A 96 -6.15 -1.42 -6.34
N ALA A 97 -6.83 -1.11 -5.24
CA ALA A 97 -7.33 -2.10 -4.29
C ALA A 97 -8.41 -2.96 -4.96
N LYS A 98 -7.99 -4.07 -5.57
CA LYS A 98 -8.87 -5.10 -6.12
C LYS A 98 -8.78 -6.35 -5.24
N VAL A 99 -9.92 -6.97 -4.95
CA VAL A 99 -9.94 -8.32 -4.33
C VAL A 99 -9.42 -9.29 -5.37
N ARG A 100 -8.45 -10.13 -4.99
CA ARG A 100 -7.80 -11.06 -5.92
C ARG A 100 -7.79 -12.51 -5.46
N HIS A 101 -8.07 -12.79 -4.18
CA HIS A 101 -7.87 -14.13 -3.65
C HIS A 101 -9.06 -14.64 -2.82
N PRO A 102 -9.36 -15.95 -2.86
CA PRO A 102 -10.11 -16.62 -1.81
C PRO A 102 -9.37 -16.53 -0.45
N TYR A 103 -10.06 -16.84 0.65
CA TYR A 103 -9.53 -16.68 2.01
C TYR A 103 -8.16 -17.36 2.23
N PRO A 104 -7.27 -16.82 3.10
CA PRO A 104 -5.91 -17.33 3.31
C PRO A 104 -5.86 -18.80 3.72
N ASP A 105 -6.83 -19.24 4.51
CA ASP A 105 -7.07 -20.62 4.96
C ASP A 105 -7.24 -21.60 3.78
N GLN A 106 -7.83 -21.17 2.65
CA GLN A 106 -7.90 -21.98 1.43
C GLN A 106 -6.58 -22.02 0.66
N ARG A 107 -5.82 -20.92 0.69
CA ARG A 107 -4.50 -20.83 0.04
C ARG A 107 -3.43 -21.70 0.71
N PHE A 108 -3.44 -21.79 2.05
CA PHE A 108 -2.51 -22.65 2.77
C PHE A 108 -2.87 -24.15 2.65
N ARG A 109 -4.17 -24.50 2.58
CA ARG A 109 -4.60 -25.89 2.31
C ARG A 109 -4.14 -26.43 0.95
N ALA A 110 -4.12 -25.59 -0.09
CA ALA A 110 -3.69 -26.01 -1.43
C ALA A 110 -2.20 -26.39 -1.51
N ARG A 111 -1.36 -25.92 -0.57
CA ARG A 111 0.09 -26.19 -0.55
C ARG A 111 0.46 -27.50 0.16
N ILE A 112 -0.46 -28.10 0.92
CA ILE A 112 -0.24 -29.40 1.60
C ILE A 112 -0.55 -30.59 0.67
N LYS A 113 -1.35 -30.40 -0.38
CA LYS A 113 -1.70 -31.49 -1.33
C LYS A 113 -0.70 -31.73 -2.47
N ALA A 114 0.37 -30.93 -2.58
CA ALA A 114 1.32 -31.00 -3.69
C ALA A 114 2.64 -31.71 -3.35
N GLY A 115 2.67 -32.55 -2.31
CA GLY A 115 3.88 -33.24 -1.85
C GLY A 115 3.62 -34.56 -1.15
N ALA A 116 2.65 -35.33 -1.64
CA ALA A 116 2.44 -36.72 -1.26
C ALA A 116 2.25 -37.55 -2.53
N VAL A 117 3.37 -37.85 -3.20
CA VAL A 117 3.56 -38.99 -4.08
C VAL A 117 4.95 -39.52 -3.81
#